data_AF-A0A257RST2-F1
#
_entry.id   AF-A0A257RST2-F1
#
_cell.length_a   1.000
_cell.length_b   1.000
_cell.length_c   1.000
_cell.angle_alpha   90.00
_cell.angle_beta   90.00
_cell.angle_gamma   90.00
#
_symmetry.space_group_name_H-M   'P 1'
#
loop_
_entity.id
_entity.type
_entity.pdbx_description
1 polymer ?
#
loop_
_entity_poly.entity_id
_entity_poly.type
_entity_poly.pdbx_seq_one_letter_code
_entity_poly.pdbx_strand_id
1 'polypeptide(L)'
;MDARSGKPEDVPGGRLNIPGGNARILVDHDHVEWEVYDESQWDFRMALEWDVLPQTENPGLIFSSRVDRRRVWPAPTNWQQLSDEQLLSLCAGARSMF
;
A
#
# COMPACT_ATOMS: atom_id res chain seq x y z
N MET A 1 5.27 37.94 -25.74
CA MET A 1 5.13 36.60 -26.33
C MET A 1 5.77 35.64 -25.36
N ASP A 2 4.91 34.79 -24.83
CA ASP A 2 5.00 34.19 -23.52
C ASP A 2 6.02 33.06 -23.43
N ALA A 3 6.57 32.94 -22.22
CA ALA A 3 7.40 31.84 -21.78
C ALA A 3 6.61 30.52 -21.74
N ARG A 4 7.28 29.40 -22.03
CA ARG A 4 7.42 28.25 -21.12
C ARG A 4 8.16 27.12 -21.83
N SER A 5 9.44 27.01 -21.52
CA SER A 5 10.20 25.77 -21.70
C SER A 5 9.62 24.75 -20.71
N GLY A 6 8.92 23.75 -21.25
CA GLY A 6 8.32 22.66 -20.47
C GLY A 6 9.41 21.81 -19.84
N LYS A 7 9.51 21.86 -18.51
CA LYS A 7 10.21 20.82 -17.75
C LYS A 7 9.44 19.51 -17.92
N PRO A 8 10.11 18.35 -18.01
CA PRO A 8 9.44 17.07 -17.92
C PRO A 8 8.66 17.04 -16.60
N GLU A 9 7.37 16.78 -16.72
CA GLU A 9 6.41 16.73 -15.63
C GLU A 9 6.93 15.75 -14.58
N ASP A 10 7.19 16.31 -13.40
CA ASP A 10 7.21 15.62 -12.12
C ASP A 10 6.03 14.64 -12.12
N VAL A 11 6.29 13.34 -12.30
CA VAL A 11 5.27 12.32 -12.07
C VAL A 11 4.99 12.43 -10.58
N PRO A 12 3.86 13.02 -10.17
CA PRO A 12 3.62 13.17 -8.75
C PRO A 12 3.42 11.74 -8.26
N GLY A 13 4.34 11.28 -7.41
CA GLY A 13 4.18 10.06 -6.61
C GLY A 13 2.93 10.23 -5.78
N GLY A 14 1.79 9.93 -6.40
CA GLY A 14 0.48 10.34 -5.96
C GLY A 14 0.24 9.68 -4.63
N ARG A 15 0.42 10.45 -3.55
CA ARG A 15 -0.19 10.14 -2.27
C ARG A 15 -1.68 10.09 -2.53
N LEU A 16 -2.20 8.90 -2.80
CA LEU A 16 -3.62 8.62 -2.69
C LEU A 16 -3.98 8.98 -1.25
N ASN A 17 -4.70 10.10 -1.11
CA ASN A 17 -5.15 10.59 0.18
C ASN A 17 -6.30 9.69 0.61
N ILE A 18 -5.97 8.53 1.18
CA ILE A 18 -6.96 7.62 1.72
C ILE A 18 -7.39 8.18 3.08
N PRO A 19 -8.67 8.53 3.27
CA PRO A 19 -9.12 9.08 4.52
C PRO A 19 -9.04 8.00 5.61
N GLY A 20 -8.05 8.12 6.51
CA GLY A 20 -8.00 7.38 7.78
C GLY A 20 -6.76 6.50 8.03
N GLY A 21 -5.95 6.19 7.02
CA GLY A 21 -4.81 5.27 7.19
C GLY A 21 -3.53 5.81 6.56
N ASN A 22 -2.41 5.74 7.29
CA ASN A 22 -1.08 6.10 6.79
C ASN A 22 -0.57 5.04 5.79
N ALA A 23 -1.18 4.97 4.60
CA ALA A 23 -0.73 4.06 3.56
C ALA A 23 0.69 4.42 3.11
N ARG A 24 1.54 3.40 2.93
CA ARG A 24 2.87 3.57 2.32
C ARG A 24 2.84 3.04 0.90
N ILE A 25 3.46 3.78 -0.02
CA ILE A 25 3.64 3.37 -1.41
C ILE A 25 5.07 2.85 -1.55
N LEU A 26 5.22 1.66 -2.09
CA LEU A 26 6.50 0.99 -2.36
C LEU A 26 6.54 0.62 -3.85
N VAL A 27 7.74 0.57 -4.42
CA VAL A 27 7.95 0.08 -5.78
C VAL A 27 8.98 -1.03 -5.73
N ASP A 28 8.65 -2.20 -6.27
CA ASP A 28 9.59 -3.32 -6.33
C ASP A 28 10.50 -3.26 -7.57
N HIS A 29 11.40 -4.24 -7.67
CA HIS A 29 12.35 -4.35 -8.77
C HIS A 29 11.71 -4.57 -10.15
N ASP A 30 10.49 -5.10 -10.20
CA ASP A 30 9.70 -5.31 -11.41
C ASP A 30 8.87 -4.07 -11.77
N HIS A 31 9.09 -2.94 -11.08
CA HIS A 31 8.33 -1.69 -11.21
C HIS A 31 6.85 -1.84 -10.84
N VAL A 32 6.53 -2.81 -9.98
CA VAL A 32 5.18 -2.96 -9.44
C VAL A 32 5.02 -2.00 -8.27
N GLU A 33 4.01 -1.13 -8.36
CA GLU A 33 3.59 -0.29 -7.24
C GLU A 33 2.74 -1.10 -6.26
N TRP A 34 3.12 -0.99 -4.98
CA TRP A 34 2.48 -1.64 -3.86
C TRP A 34 2.01 -0.59 -2.85
N GLU A 35 0.73 -0.61 -2.54
CA GLU A 35 0.12 0.14 -1.46
C GLU A 35 0.06 -0.75 -0.21
N VAL A 36 0.61 -0.26 0.90
CA VAL A 36 0.71 -1.00 2.16
C VAL A 36 -0.23 -0.40 3.20
N TYR A 37 -1.09 -1.25 3.74
CA TYR A 37 -2.13 -0.90 4.70
C TYR A 37 -2.02 -1.71 5.97
N ASP A 38 -2.25 -1.06 7.09
CA ASP A 38 -2.51 -1.73 8.36
C ASP A 38 -4.02 -1.98 8.47
N GLU A 39 -4.43 -3.24 8.46
CA GLU A 39 -5.85 -3.63 8.55
C GLU A 39 -6.49 -3.14 9.86
N SER A 40 -5.70 -2.91 10.92
CA SER A 40 -6.22 -2.34 12.19
C SER A 40 -6.70 -0.89 12.05
N GLN A 41 -6.27 -0.19 10.99
CA GLN A 41 -6.65 1.19 10.70
C GLN A 41 -7.77 1.27 9.66
N TRP A 42 -8.31 0.15 9.21
CA TRP A 42 -9.43 0.15 8.28
C TRP A 42 -10.69 0.70 8.94
N ASP A 43 -11.21 1.78 8.36
CA ASP A 43 -12.55 2.25 8.67
C ASP A 43 -13.60 1.41 7.90
N PHE A 44 -14.86 1.49 8.32
CA PHE A 44 -15.98 0.74 7.76
C PHE A 44 -16.14 0.98 6.24
N ARG A 45 -15.72 2.16 5.76
CA ARG A 45 -15.68 2.51 4.33
C ARG A 45 -14.67 1.68 3.55
N MET A 46 -13.49 1.41 4.11
CA MET A 46 -12.50 0.53 3.49
C MET A 46 -13.01 -0.91 3.49
N ALA A 47 -13.61 -1.39 4.57
CA ALA A 47 -14.20 -2.74 4.57
C ALA A 47 -15.25 -2.95 3.45
N LEU A 48 -16.03 -1.91 3.11
CA LEU A 48 -17.02 -1.93 2.03
C LEU A 48 -16.41 -1.95 0.63
N GLU A 49 -15.27 -1.29 0.40
CA GLU A 49 -14.57 -1.33 -0.89
C GLU A 49 -13.79 -2.64 -1.10
N TRP A 50 -13.52 -3.37 -0.02
CA TRP A 50 -12.58 -4.49 -0.02
C TRP A 50 -13.23 -5.87 -0.10
N ASP A 51 -14.56 -5.99 -0.04
CA ASP A 51 -15.35 -7.26 -0.04
C ASP A 51 -14.91 -8.30 1.00
N VAL A 52 -14.04 -7.90 1.94
CA VAL A 52 -13.46 -8.72 2.99
C VAL A 52 -13.63 -7.95 4.29
N LEU A 53 -14.24 -8.59 5.28
CA LEU A 53 -14.34 -8.02 6.62
C LEU A 53 -12.95 -7.99 7.25
N PRO A 54 -12.52 -6.86 7.84
CA PRO A 54 -11.24 -6.77 8.50
C PRO A 54 -11.13 -7.84 9.59
N GLN A 55 -10.00 -8.54 9.66
CA GLN A 55 -9.75 -9.48 10.75
C GLN A 55 -9.56 -8.72 12.06
N THR A 56 -10.60 -8.71 12.90
CA THR A 56 -10.62 -7.94 14.15
C THR A 56 -9.71 -8.52 15.24
N GLU A 57 -9.41 -9.82 15.19
CA GLU A 57 -8.58 -10.51 16.20
C GLU A 57 -7.08 -10.53 15.84
N ASN A 58 -6.73 -10.48 14.56
CA ASN A 58 -5.34 -10.50 14.11
C ASN A 58 -5.17 -9.69 12.81
N PRO A 59 -5.19 -8.34 12.91
CA PRO A 59 -5.09 -7.49 11.74
C PRO A 59 -3.77 -7.71 10.99
N GLY A 60 -3.86 -7.86 9.68
CA GLY A 60 -2.73 -8.04 8.78
C GLY A 60 -2.18 -6.72 8.24
N LEU A 61 -0.93 -6.77 7.80
CA LEU A 61 -0.35 -5.80 6.89
C LEU A 61 -0.71 -6.25 5.47
N ILE A 62 -1.47 -5.43 4.78
CA ILE A 62 -2.01 -5.73 3.46
C ILE A 62 -1.20 -5.00 2.40
N PHE A 63 -0.79 -5.74 1.40
CA PHE A 63 -0.10 -5.25 0.21
C PHE A 63 -1.06 -5.33 -0.97
N SER A 64 -1.39 -4.20 -1.56
CA SER A 64 -2.28 -4.12 -2.71
C SER A 64 -1.50 -3.56 -3.90
N SER A 65 -1.62 -4.20 -5.06
CA SER A 65 -1.13 -3.67 -6.31
C SER A 65 -2.27 -3.54 -7.31
N ARG A 66 -2.13 -2.63 -8.28
CA ARG A 66 -3.06 -2.52 -9.42
C ARG A 66 -2.81 -3.59 -10.48
N VAL A 67 -1.60 -4.14 -10.54
CA VAL A 67 -1.18 -5.11 -11.56
C VAL A 67 -1.01 -6.52 -10.99
N ASP A 68 -0.64 -6.64 -9.70
CA ASP A 68 -0.59 -7.94 -9.00
C ASP A 68 -1.79 -8.14 -8.07
N ARG A 69 -1.98 -9.38 -7.62
CA ARG A 69 -3.01 -9.69 -6.63
C ARG A 69 -2.62 -9.17 -5.25
N ARG A 70 -3.65 -8.94 -4.43
CA ARG A 70 -3.49 -8.51 -3.04
C ARG A 70 -2.77 -9.58 -2.24
N ARG A 71 -2.01 -9.17 -1.23
CA ARG A 71 -1.32 -10.08 -0.31
C ARG A 71 -1.48 -9.62 1.13
N VAL A 72 -1.45 -10.56 2.06
CA VAL A 72 -1.55 -10.28 3.49
C VAL A 72 -0.41 -10.95 4.25
N TRP A 73 0.18 -10.20 5.17
CA TRP A 73 1.19 -10.66 6.11
C TRP A 73 0.73 -10.32 7.54
N PRO A 74 1.07 -11.10 8.58
CA PRO A 74 0.79 -10.71 9.97
C PRO A 74 1.43 -9.36 10.30
N ALA A 75 0.66 -8.36 10.75
CA ALA A 75 1.18 -7.01 10.92
C ALA A 75 2.26 -6.95 12.03
N PRO A 76 3.52 -6.59 11.72
CA PRO A 76 4.48 -6.30 12.77
C PRO A 76 4.09 -4.98 13.47
N THR A 77 4.17 -4.95 14.80
CA THR A 77 3.80 -3.77 15.62
C THR A 77 4.56 -2.50 15.22
N ASN A 78 5.76 -2.64 14.68
CA ASN A 78 6.63 -1.53 14.25
C ASN A 78 6.75 -1.41 12.72
N TRP A 79 5.77 -1.90 11.94
CA TRP A 79 5.85 -1.90 10.46
C TRP A 79 6.16 -0.53 9.86
N GLN A 80 5.67 0.55 10.47
CA GLN A 80 5.92 1.92 10.02
C GLN A 80 7.39 2.32 10.07
N GLN A 81 8.19 1.68 10.93
CA GLN A 81 9.62 1.93 11.08
C GLN A 81 10.47 1.06 10.13
N LEU A 82 9.86 0.08 9.45
CA LEU A 82 10.56 -0.76 8.50
C LEU A 82 10.96 0.04 7.26
N SER A 83 12.11 -0.30 6.69
CA SER A 83 12.52 0.25 5.39
C SER A 83 11.64 -0.32 4.26
N ASP A 84 11.64 0.36 3.12
CA ASP A 84 10.92 -0.11 1.93
C ASP A 84 11.37 -1.53 1.52
N GLU A 85 12.68 -1.80 1.58
CA GLU A 85 13.26 -3.12 1.30
C GLU A 85 12.74 -4.21 2.26
N GLN A 86 12.63 -3.88 3.55
CA GLN A 86 12.06 -4.80 4.54
C GLN A 86 10.58 -5.08 4.26
N LEU A 87 9.80 -4.05 3.93
CA LEU A 87 8.39 -4.20 3.59
C LEU A 87 8.18 -5.00 2.30
N LEU A 88 9.02 -4.79 1.29
CA LEU A 88 9.01 -5.58 0.06
C LEU A 88 9.38 -7.05 0.31
N SER A 89 10.31 -7.30 1.23
CA SER A 89 10.63 -8.67 1.67
C SER A 89 9.44 -9.35 2.34
N LEU A 90 8.67 -8.62 3.16
CA LEU A 90 7.42 -9.12 3.74
C LEU A 90 6.35 -9.37 2.65
N CYS A 91 6.22 -8.46 1.69
CA CYS A 91 5.31 -8.60 0.54
C CYS A 91 5.62 -9.86 -0.29
N ALA A 92 6.90 -10.17 -0.51
CA ALA A 92 7.33 -11.36 -1.23
C ALA A 92 6.95 -12.66 -0.52
N GLY A 93 6.94 -12.67 0.82
CA GLY A 93 6.48 -13.79 1.64
C GLY A 93 4.97 -13.83 1.91
N ALA A 94 4.25 -12.73 1.64
CA ALA A 94 2.84 -12.57 1.96
C ALA A 94 1.93 -13.54 1.22
N ARG A 95 0.90 -13.99 1.93
CA ARG A 95 -0.09 -14.89 1.36
C ARG A 95 -0.95 -14.11 0.38
N SER A 96 -0.98 -14.55 -0.88
CA SER A 96 -1.88 -13.98 -1.89
C SER A 96 -3.34 -14.19 -1.51
N MET A 97 -4.14 -13.16 -1.72
CA MET A 97 -5.60 -13.17 -1.63
C MET A 97 -6.16 -13.23 -3.06
N PHE A 98 -7.28 -13.95 -3.24
CA PHE A 98 -7.87 -14.25 -4.54
C PHE A 98 -8.59 -13.04 -5.14
#